data_AF-A0A959ME63-F1
#
_entry.id   AF-A0A959ME63-F1
#
_cell.length_a   1.000
_cell.length_b   1.000
_cell.length_c   1.000
_cell.angle_alpha   90.00
_cell.angle_beta   90.00
_cell.angle_gamma   90.00
#
_symmetry.space_group_name_H-M   'P 1'
#
loop_
_entity.id
_entity.type
_entity.pdbx_description
1 polymer ?
#
loop_
_entity_poly.entity_id
_entity_poly.type
_entity_poly.pdbx_seq_one_letter_code
_entity_poly.pdbx_strand_id
1 'polypeptide(L)'
;MIDQSIAIEHLREIVSKSISSAFHASIVVGGSGNKEAVVILQENHEIENGKDYYSTGDRTNKIIAIEAPRWLRDMPALQHLRLKVPDGKGDFHEVQLDRDRVEQYLGGSLEVYRNDADKWREEFLSKYDNKESRAKFVETFCL
;
A
#
# COMPACT_ATOMS: atom_id res chain seq x y z
N MET A 1 -8.87 3.43 23.85
CA MET A 1 -8.72 2.34 22.87
C MET A 1 -9.48 2.80 21.63
N ILE A 2 -8.82 2.99 20.49
CA ILE A 2 -9.56 3.30 19.25
C ILE A 2 -10.35 2.05 18.90
N ASP A 3 -11.65 2.20 18.68
CA ASP A 3 -12.51 1.11 18.25
C ASP A 3 -11.95 0.51 16.95
N GLN A 4 -11.78 -0.81 16.92
CA GLN A 4 -11.27 -1.53 15.77
C GLN A 4 -12.11 -1.23 14.51
N SER A 5 -13.42 -1.04 14.65
CA SER A 5 -14.30 -0.67 13.55
C SER A 5 -13.98 0.71 12.97
N ILE A 6 -13.65 1.70 13.81
CA ILE A 6 -13.19 3.03 13.37
C ILE A 6 -11.85 2.91 12.63
N ALA A 7 -10.94 2.07 13.11
CA ALA A 7 -9.63 1.86 12.47
C ALA A 7 -9.77 1.18 11.09
N ILE A 8 -10.69 0.22 10.95
CA ILE A 8 -11.02 -0.42 9.66
C ILE A 8 -11.56 0.61 8.68
N GLU A 9 -12.54 1.42 9.09
CA GLU A 9 -13.14 2.40 8.20
C GLU A 9 -12.15 3.51 7.79
N HIS A 10 -11.30 3.95 8.71
CA HIS A 10 -10.24 4.89 8.38
C HIS A 10 -9.26 4.31 7.34
N LEU A 11 -8.81 3.06 7.50
CA LEU A 11 -7.94 2.41 6.52
C LEU A 11 -8.66 2.18 5.18
N ARG A 12 -9.95 1.84 5.22
CA ARG A 12 -10.79 1.71 4.02
C ARG A 12 -10.86 3.00 3.23
N GLU A 13 -11.07 4.14 3.91
CA GLU A 13 -11.05 5.45 3.26
C GLU A 13 -9.68 5.74 2.62
N ILE A 14 -8.59 5.53 3.34
CA ILE A 14 -7.22 5.73 2.84
C ILE A 14 -6.99 4.91 1.58
N VAL A 15 -7.27 3.60 1.63
CA VAL A 15 -7.08 2.68 0.50
C VAL A 15 -7.94 3.11 -0.69
N SER A 16 -9.23 3.40 -0.48
CA SER A 16 -10.16 3.77 -1.56
C SER A 16 -9.78 5.03 -2.32
N LYS A 17 -9.13 6.00 -1.67
CA LYS A 17 -8.67 7.25 -2.30
C LYS A 17 -7.41 7.06 -3.13
N SER A 18 -6.71 5.95 -2.94
CA SER A 18 -5.35 5.74 -3.43
C SER A 18 -5.24 4.63 -4.48
N ILE A 19 -6.23 3.73 -4.55
CA ILE A 19 -6.32 2.68 -5.57
C ILE A 19 -7.41 2.97 -6.60
N SER A 20 -7.25 2.42 -7.80
CA SER A 20 -8.26 2.51 -8.87
C SER A 20 -9.59 1.89 -8.44
N SER A 21 -10.71 2.43 -8.96
CA SER A 21 -12.05 1.83 -8.82
C SER A 21 -12.16 0.44 -9.47
N ALA A 22 -11.16 0.05 -10.26
CA ALA A 22 -10.96 -1.32 -10.73
C ALA A 22 -10.69 -2.34 -9.61
N PHE A 23 -10.60 -1.91 -8.34
CA PHE A 23 -10.33 -2.78 -7.21
C PHE A 23 -11.42 -2.79 -6.16
N HIS A 24 -11.62 -3.98 -5.59
CA HIS A 24 -12.22 -4.15 -4.29
C HIS A 24 -11.12 -4.44 -3.26
N ALA A 25 -11.18 -3.80 -2.10
CA ALA A 25 -10.27 -4.04 -0.99
C ALA A 25 -11.00 -4.72 0.17
N SER A 26 -10.55 -5.91 0.53
CA SER A 26 -10.90 -6.56 1.81
C SER A 26 -9.87 -6.16 2.85
N ILE A 27 -10.34 -5.63 3.99
CA ILE A 27 -9.48 -5.05 5.02
C ILE A 27 -9.80 -5.67 6.36
N VAL A 28 -8.76 -6.14 7.04
CA VAL A 28 -8.79 -6.57 8.44
C VAL A 28 -7.77 -5.74 9.19
N VAL A 29 -8.17 -5.11 10.29
CA VAL A 29 -7.26 -4.44 11.22
C VAL A 29 -7.26 -5.20 12.53
N GLY A 30 -6.10 -5.37 13.15
CA GLY A 30 -5.93 -6.14 14.39
C GLY A 30 -4.67 -5.74 15.15
N GLY A 31 -4.24 -6.64 16.04
CA GLY A 31 -3.13 -6.40 16.95
C GLY A 31 -3.48 -5.44 18.11
N SER A 32 -2.65 -5.43 19.15
CA SER A 32 -2.83 -4.53 20.29
C SER A 32 -2.72 -3.06 19.83
N GLY A 33 -3.82 -2.32 19.95
CA GLY A 33 -3.88 -0.91 19.53
C GLY A 33 -4.00 -0.69 18.03
N ASN A 34 -4.54 -1.66 17.26
CA ASN A 34 -4.77 -1.55 15.81
C ASN A 34 -3.48 -1.33 15.01
N LYS A 35 -2.40 -2.00 15.43
CA LYS A 35 -1.06 -1.88 14.86
C LYS A 35 -0.82 -2.78 13.64
N GLU A 36 -1.75 -3.68 13.33
CA GLU A 36 -1.61 -4.65 12.26
C GLU A 36 -2.78 -4.53 11.29
N ALA A 37 -2.52 -4.66 9.99
CA ALA A 37 -3.56 -4.75 8.98
C ALA A 37 -3.23 -5.78 7.92
N VAL A 38 -4.27 -6.43 7.41
CA VAL A 38 -4.24 -7.25 6.21
C VAL A 38 -5.14 -6.59 5.17
N VAL A 39 -4.56 -6.26 4.02
CA VAL A 39 -5.29 -5.72 2.86
C VAL A 39 -5.18 -6.73 1.72
N ILE A 40 -6.31 -7.13 1.18
CA ILE A 40 -6.39 -7.99 0.00
C ILE A 40 -7.08 -7.20 -1.09
N LEU A 41 -6.35 -6.90 -2.15
CA LEU A 41 -6.92 -6.29 -3.34
C LEU A 41 -7.42 -7.38 -4.28
N GLN A 42 -8.59 -7.17 -4.87
CA GLN A 42 -9.17 -8.04 -5.89
C GLN A 42 -9.60 -7.19 -7.07
N GLU A 43 -9.34 -7.68 -8.28
CA GLU A 43 -9.85 -7.05 -9.49
C GLU A 43 -11.37 -7.06 -9.48
N ASN A 44 -11.96 -5.93 -9.81
CA ASN A 44 -13.36 -5.86 -10.16
C ASN A 44 -13.51 -6.27 -11.64
N HIS A 45 -13.82 -7.54 -11.87
CA HIS A 45 -14.01 -8.10 -13.22
C HIS A 45 -15.26 -7.57 -13.94
N GLU A 46 -16.14 -6.82 -13.27
CA GLU A 46 -17.28 -6.14 -13.90
C GLU A 46 -16.85 -4.90 -14.69
N ILE A 47 -15.64 -4.40 -14.44
CA ILE A 47 -15.04 -3.33 -15.24
C ILE A 47 -14.29 -4.02 -16.39
N GLU A 48 -14.84 -3.96 -17.61
CA GLU A 48 -14.34 -4.64 -18.82
C GLU A 48 -12.83 -4.43 -19.13
N ASN A 49 -12.19 -3.42 -18.51
CA ASN A 49 -10.77 -3.12 -18.63
C ASN A 49 -9.87 -3.76 -17.54
N GLY A 50 -10.40 -4.59 -16.64
CA GLY A 50 -9.67 -5.14 -15.49
C GLY A 50 -8.47 -6.01 -15.86
N LYS A 51 -8.60 -6.85 -16.90
CA LYS A 51 -7.53 -7.76 -17.35
C LYS A 51 -6.29 -7.02 -17.88
N ASP A 52 -6.50 -5.87 -18.53
CA ASP A 52 -5.40 -5.04 -19.01
C ASP A 52 -4.80 -4.17 -17.90
N TYR A 53 -5.44 -4.10 -16.73
CA TYR A 53 -5.01 -3.21 -15.68
C TYR A 53 -3.61 -3.58 -15.16
N TYR A 54 -3.29 -4.87 -15.07
CA TYR A 54 -2.00 -5.36 -14.60
C TYR A 54 -1.05 -5.82 -15.70
N SER A 55 -1.42 -5.66 -16.96
CA SER A 55 -0.66 -6.14 -18.13
C SER A 55 0.81 -5.75 -18.17
N THR A 56 1.24 -4.75 -17.37
CA THR A 56 2.63 -4.30 -17.30
C THR A 56 3.42 -4.72 -16.05
N GLY A 57 2.82 -5.34 -15.02
CA GLY A 57 3.45 -5.69 -13.72
C GLY A 57 3.93 -4.49 -12.88
N ASP A 58 4.31 -3.41 -13.56
CA ASP A 58 4.70 -2.12 -13.02
C ASP A 58 3.58 -1.46 -12.20
N ARG A 59 2.31 -1.72 -12.54
CA ARG A 59 1.17 -1.25 -11.73
C ARG A 59 1.09 -1.96 -10.38
N THR A 60 1.33 -3.28 -10.34
CA THR A 60 1.45 -4.02 -9.08
C THR A 60 2.59 -3.48 -8.24
N ASN A 61 3.75 -3.25 -8.87
CA ASN A 61 4.90 -2.67 -8.18
C ASN A 61 4.61 -1.26 -7.66
N LYS A 62 3.81 -0.46 -8.36
CA LYS A 62 3.37 0.86 -7.88
C LYS A 62 2.50 0.78 -6.64
N ILE A 63 1.52 -0.12 -6.62
CA ILE A 63 0.69 -0.32 -5.43
C ILE A 63 1.57 -0.71 -4.24
N ILE A 64 2.49 -1.65 -4.44
CA ILE A 64 3.36 -2.14 -3.37
C ILE A 64 4.36 -1.05 -2.91
N ALA A 65 5.03 -0.37 -3.83
CA ALA A 65 6.15 0.53 -3.50
C ALA A 65 5.74 1.97 -3.19
N ILE A 66 4.53 2.39 -3.57
CA ILE A 66 4.06 3.78 -3.40
C ILE A 66 2.80 3.83 -2.55
N GLU A 67 1.78 3.05 -2.88
CA GLU A 67 0.49 3.13 -2.20
C GLU A 67 0.55 2.50 -0.80
N ALA A 68 1.22 1.35 -0.64
CA ALA A 68 1.36 0.73 0.68
C ALA A 68 2.18 1.59 1.67
N PRO A 69 3.31 2.22 1.30
CA PRO A 69 3.95 3.23 2.15
C PRO A 69 3.08 4.45 2.43
N ARG A 70 2.22 4.88 1.49
CA ARG A 70 1.23 5.94 1.73
C ARG A 70 0.23 5.54 2.82
N TRP A 71 -0.22 4.29 2.84
CA TRP A 71 -1.14 3.82 3.88
C TRP A 71 -0.49 3.79 5.26
N LEU A 72 0.78 3.38 5.35
CA LEU A 72 1.56 3.52 6.57
C LEU A 72 1.69 5.00 6.97
N ARG A 73 2.03 5.90 6.06
CA ARG A 73 2.09 7.35 6.35
C ARG A 73 0.76 7.90 6.92
N ASP A 74 -0.36 7.55 6.30
CA ASP A 74 -1.68 8.10 6.62
C ASP A 74 -2.32 7.47 7.88
N MET A 75 -1.86 6.28 8.26
CA MET A 75 -2.24 5.59 9.49
C MET A 75 -1.01 5.32 10.38
N PRO A 76 -0.51 6.30 11.15
CA PRO A 76 0.71 6.14 11.97
C PRO A 76 0.65 5.03 13.02
N ALA A 77 -0.56 4.71 13.51
CA ALA A 77 -0.75 3.59 14.42
C ALA A 77 -0.41 2.24 13.78
N LEU A 78 -0.53 2.13 12.44
CA LEU A 78 -0.22 0.91 11.70
C LEU A 78 1.29 0.69 11.65
N GLN A 79 1.74 -0.45 12.19
CA GLN A 79 3.14 -0.85 12.26
C GLN A 79 3.44 -2.02 11.32
N HIS A 80 2.46 -2.90 11.10
CA HIS A 80 2.61 -4.07 10.24
C HIS A 80 1.47 -4.12 9.23
N LEU A 81 1.81 -4.14 7.94
CA LEU A 81 0.86 -4.26 6.84
C LEU A 81 1.19 -5.52 6.04
N ARG A 82 0.26 -6.46 5.98
CA ARG A 82 0.28 -7.55 5.00
C ARG A 82 -0.61 -7.15 3.83
N LEU A 83 -0.07 -7.19 2.62
CA LEU A 83 -0.78 -6.81 1.41
C LEU A 83 -0.75 -7.96 0.40
N LYS A 84 -1.91 -8.27 -0.19
CA LYS A 84 -2.04 -9.15 -1.35
C LYS A 84 -2.52 -8.34 -2.55
N VAL A 85 -1.72 -8.32 -3.63
CA VAL A 85 -2.05 -7.62 -4.88
C VAL A 85 -2.06 -8.63 -6.03
N PRO A 86 -3.11 -8.65 -6.87
CA PRO A 86 -3.12 -9.46 -8.08
C PRO A 86 -1.92 -9.16 -8.99
N ASP A 87 -1.38 -10.19 -9.62
CA ASP A 87 -0.27 -10.07 -10.58
C ASP A 87 -0.75 -9.94 -12.04
N GLY A 88 -2.07 -9.98 -12.27
CA GLY A 88 -2.70 -9.94 -13.60
C GLY A 88 -2.65 -11.27 -14.37
N LYS A 89 -2.01 -12.31 -13.83
CA LYS A 89 -1.89 -13.65 -14.42
C LYS A 89 -2.72 -14.70 -13.69
N GLY A 90 -3.43 -14.29 -12.65
CA GLY A 90 -4.28 -15.16 -11.81
C GLY A 90 -3.66 -15.50 -10.46
N ASP A 91 -2.46 -14.99 -10.17
CA ASP A 91 -1.78 -15.15 -8.89
C ASP A 91 -1.74 -13.82 -8.11
N PHE A 92 -1.15 -13.86 -6.92
CA PHE A 92 -0.99 -12.69 -6.04
C PHE A 92 0.47 -12.52 -5.66
N HIS A 93 0.92 -11.27 -5.65
CA HIS A 93 2.07 -10.87 -4.84
C HIS A 93 1.61 -10.71 -3.38
N GLU A 94 2.30 -11.38 -2.47
CA GLU A 94 2.13 -11.17 -1.03
C GLU A 94 3.34 -10.40 -0.49
N VAL A 95 3.04 -9.35 0.27
CA VAL A 95 4.04 -8.43 0.83
C VAL A 95 3.78 -8.26 2.31
N GLN A 96 4.85 -8.26 3.10
CA GLN A 96 4.80 -7.88 4.50
C GLN A 96 5.68 -6.65 4.72
N LEU A 97 5.04 -5.55 5.12
CA LEU A 97 5.70 -4.28 5.40
C LEU A 97 5.66 -4.02 6.91
N ASP A 98 6.85 -4.01 7.52
CA ASP A 98 7.06 -3.50 8.86
C ASP A 98 7.51 -2.04 8.75
N ARG A 99 6.84 -1.12 9.44
CA ARG A 99 7.12 0.33 9.36
C ARG A 99 8.59 0.62 9.55
N ASP A 100 9.21 0.11 10.61
CA ASP A 100 10.62 0.39 10.92
C ASP A 100 11.55 -0.04 9.77
N ARG A 101 11.28 -1.18 9.15
CA ARG A 101 12.07 -1.67 8.00
C ARG A 101 11.84 -0.82 6.75
N VAL A 102 10.61 -0.39 6.51
CA VAL A 102 10.28 0.51 5.41
C VAL A 102 10.96 1.87 5.61
N GLU A 103 10.84 2.47 6.79
CA GLU A 103 11.46 3.76 7.11
C GLU A 103 13.00 3.67 7.08
N GLN A 104 13.58 2.56 7.51
CA GLN A 104 15.02 2.30 7.36
C GLN A 104 15.44 2.21 5.88
N TYR A 105 14.67 1.49 5.06
CA TYR A 105 14.94 1.39 3.62
C TYR A 105 14.85 2.76 2.93
N LEU A 106 13.87 3.58 3.33
CA LEU A 106 13.66 4.92 2.78
C LEU A 106 14.66 5.95 3.32
N GLY A 107 15.31 5.65 4.46
CA GLY A 107 16.27 6.53 5.11
C GLY A 107 15.61 7.65 5.92
N GLY A 108 14.39 7.45 6.42
CA GLY A 108 13.67 8.45 7.20
C GLY A 108 12.24 8.04 7.56
N SER A 109 11.64 8.75 8.53
CA SER A 109 10.29 8.47 8.97
C SER A 109 9.25 8.87 7.94
N LEU A 110 8.21 8.05 7.75
CA LEU A 110 7.08 8.39 6.88
C LEU A 110 6.24 9.52 7.47
N GLU A 111 6.24 9.69 8.79
CA GLU A 111 5.42 10.72 9.46
C GLU A 111 5.75 12.14 9.03
N VAL A 112 7.00 12.39 8.58
CA VAL A 112 7.44 13.72 8.09
C VAL A 112 6.66 14.18 6.86
N TYR A 113 5.98 13.28 6.16
CA TYR A 113 5.19 13.55 4.96
C TYR A 113 3.68 13.58 5.22
N ARG A 114 3.21 13.23 6.43
CA ARG A 114 1.79 12.91 6.69
C ARG A 114 0.86 14.09 6.42
N ASN A 115 1.25 15.29 6.83
CA ASN A 115 0.44 16.50 6.69
C ASN A 115 0.98 17.46 5.62
N ASP A 116 1.90 16.98 4.77
CA ASP A 116 2.60 17.78 3.78
C ASP A 116 2.61 17.04 2.43
N ALA A 117 1.56 17.30 1.65
CA ALA A 117 1.36 16.66 0.35
C ALA A 117 2.43 17.08 -0.68
N ASP A 118 2.90 18.33 -0.58
CA ASP A 118 3.94 18.86 -1.47
C ASP A 118 5.26 18.18 -1.18
N LYS A 119 5.64 18.07 0.10
CA LYS A 119 6.84 17.33 0.51
C LYS A 119 6.79 15.85 0.12
N TRP A 120 5.64 15.19 0.27
CA TRP A 120 5.47 13.83 -0.24
C TRP A 120 5.73 13.75 -1.75
N ARG A 121 5.21 14.71 -2.52
CA ARG A 121 5.39 14.73 -3.97
C ARG A 121 6.84 15.02 -4.37
N GLU A 122 7.44 16.03 -3.76
CA GLU A 122 8.73 16.57 -4.14
C GLU A 122 9.91 15.75 -3.63
N GLU A 123 9.79 15.09 -2.48
CA GLU A 123 10.89 14.32 -1.87
C GLU A 123 10.71 12.81 -2.00
N PHE A 124 9.48 12.29 -1.81
CA PHE A 124 9.23 10.86 -1.87
C PHE A 124 8.90 10.40 -3.30
N LEU A 125 7.87 10.96 -3.94
CA LEU A 125 7.44 10.48 -5.26
C LEU A 125 8.50 10.74 -6.33
N SER A 126 9.16 11.90 -6.29
CA SER A 126 10.26 12.22 -7.23
C SER A 126 11.40 11.18 -7.20
N LYS A 127 11.67 10.61 -6.03
CA LYS A 127 12.74 9.64 -5.80
C LYS A 127 12.30 8.20 -6.05
N TYR A 128 11.09 7.83 -5.65
CA TYR A 128 10.66 6.43 -5.59
C TYR A 128 9.60 6.04 -6.64
N ASP A 129 8.83 6.97 -7.23
CA ASP A 129 7.79 6.65 -8.23
C ASP A 129 8.37 6.51 -9.65
N ASN A 130 9.37 5.64 -9.79
CA ASN A 130 9.97 5.23 -11.06
C ASN A 130 10.11 3.70 -11.11
N LYS A 131 10.16 3.15 -12.33
CA LYS A 131 10.12 1.69 -12.55
C LYS A 131 11.22 0.93 -11.79
N GLU A 132 12.45 1.44 -11.81
CA GLU A 132 13.60 0.82 -11.15
C GLU A 132 13.43 0.78 -9.63
N SER A 133 13.07 1.92 -9.03
CA SER A 133 12.89 2.04 -7.58
C SER A 133 11.71 1.19 -7.09
N ARG A 134 10.61 1.15 -7.85
CA ARG A 134 9.45 0.30 -7.55
C ARG A 134 9.81 -1.19 -7.59
N ALA A 135 10.55 -1.62 -8.61
CA ALA A 135 11.01 -3.01 -8.72
C ALA A 135 11.94 -3.38 -7.56
N LYS A 136 12.91 -2.53 -7.22
CA LYS A 136 13.84 -2.77 -6.10
C LYS A 136 13.12 -2.85 -4.75
N PHE A 137 12.08 -2.05 -4.53
CA PHE A 137 11.27 -2.14 -3.33
C PHE A 137 10.53 -3.49 -3.27
N VAL A 138 9.90 -3.90 -4.38
CA VAL A 138 9.22 -5.20 -4.48
C VAL A 138 10.18 -6.36 -4.20
N GLU A 139 11.38 -6.36 -4.79
CA GLU A 139 12.42 -7.37 -4.53
C GLU A 139 12.86 -7.43 -3.06
N THR A 140 12.76 -6.31 -2.34
CA THR A 140 13.18 -6.23 -0.93
C THR A 140 12.12 -6.76 0.03
N PHE A 141 10.83 -6.61 -0.31
CA PHE A 141 9.72 -6.80 0.64
C PHE A 141 8.69 -7.86 0.25
N CYS A 142 8.64 -8.29 -1.01
CA CYS A 142 7.77 -9.39 -1.42
C CYS A 142 8.34 -10.74 -0.97
N LEU A 143 7.44 -11.65 -0.60
CA LEU A 143 7.76 -13.02 -0.18
C LEU A 143 7.92 -13.96 -1.38
#